data_AF-A0A172F1N4-F1
#
_entry.id   AF-A0A172F1N4-F1
#
_cell.length_a   1.000
_cell.length_b   1.000
_cell.length_c   1.000
_cell.angle_alpha   90.00
_cell.angle_beta   90.00
_cell.angle_gamma   90.00
#
_symmetry.space_group_name_H-M   'P 1'
#
loop_
_entity.id
_entity.type
_entity.pdbx_description
1 polymer ?
#
loop_
_entity_poly.entity_id
_entity_poly.type
_entity_poly.pdbx_seq_one_letter_code
_entity_poly.pdbx_strand_id
1 'polypeptide(L)' 'MLRFSPNLKYTEFIDYKNIYLLRKFITIQGKILPKQMTKLKSKQQRLLTKSFKQSRIIGLLPFTNKEKF' A
#
# COMPACT_ATOMS: atom_id res chain seq x y z
N MET A 1 -12.14 14.11 8.17
CA MET A 1 -11.69 12.72 7.93
C MET A 1 -11.85 12.39 6.45
N LEU A 2 -10.75 12.38 5.68
CA LEU A 2 -10.80 12.01 4.26
C LEU A 2 -11.27 10.56 4.12
N ARG A 3 -12.45 10.35 3.52
CA ARG A 3 -13.00 9.02 3.25
C ARG A 3 -12.23 8.39 2.08
N PHE A 4 -11.03 7.87 2.34
CA PHE A 4 -10.37 6.94 1.42
C PHE A 4 -11.12 5.60 1.49
N SER A 5 -12.08 5.39 0.59
CA SER A 5 -12.66 4.07 0.33
C SER A 5 -12.26 3.62 -1.08
N PRO A 6 -11.02 3.13 -1.28
CA PRO A 6 -10.70 2.42 -2.51
C PRO A 6 -11.44 1.08 -2.44
N ASN A 7 -12.61 1.01 -3.06
CA ASN A 7 -13.31 -0.26 -3.26
C ASN A 7 -12.52 -1.04 -4.31
N LEU A 8 -11.53 -1.82 -3.86
CA LEU A 8 -10.78 -2.71 -4.71
C LEU A 8 -11.74 -3.78 -5.22
N LYS A 9 -12.16 -3.68 -6.49
CA LYS A 9 -12.80 -4.78 -7.19
C LYS A 9 -11.85 -5.98 -7.08
N TYR A 10 -12.41 -7.13 -6.72
CA TYR A 10 -11.70 -8.36 -6.34
C TYR A 10 -10.66 -8.85 -7.37
N THR A 11 -10.69 -8.28 -8.58
CA THR A 11 -9.91 -8.61 -9.78
C THR A 11 -8.69 -7.71 -10.01
N GLU A 12 -8.49 -6.63 -9.27
CA GLU A 12 -7.22 -5.89 -9.34
C GLU A 12 -6.14 -6.69 -8.62
N PHE A 13 -5.33 -7.43 -9.37
CA PHE A 13 -4.20 -8.18 -8.87
C PHE A 13 -3.28 -7.26 -8.06
N ILE A 14 -3.23 -7.46 -6.74
CA ILE A 14 -2.33 -6.75 -5.82
C ILE A 14 -0.91 -7.32 -6.01
N ASP A 15 -0.26 -6.91 -7.09
CA ASP A 15 1.11 -7.31 -7.42
C ASP A 15 2.12 -6.25 -6.95
N TYR A 16 3.33 -6.68 -6.58
CA TYR A 16 4.42 -5.82 -6.15
C TYR A 16 4.89 -4.87 -7.27
N LYS A 17 4.61 -5.22 -8.52
CA LYS A 17 4.92 -4.46 -9.74
C LYS A 17 3.96 -3.29 -9.96
N ASN A 18 2.75 -3.33 -9.39
CA ASN A 18 1.76 -2.27 -9.59
C ASN A 18 2.00 -1.11 -8.62
N ILE A 19 3.05 -0.32 -8.90
CA ILE A 19 3.48 0.80 -8.05
C ILE A 19 2.37 1.84 -7.88
N TYR A 20 1.59 2.09 -8.93
CA TYR A 20 0.50 3.07 -8.89
C TYR A 20 -0.58 2.68 -7.89
N LEU A 21 -0.97 1.41 -7.86
CA LEU A 21 -1.89 0.88 -6.88
C LEU A 21 -1.30 0.92 -5.47
N LEU A 22 -0.07 0.44 -5.30
CA LEU A 22 0.59 0.42 -3.99
C LEU A 22 0.76 1.83 -3.40
N ARG A 23 1.09 2.84 -4.22
CA ARG A 23 1.23 4.23 -3.74
C ARG A 23 -0.05 4.79 -3.10
N LYS A 24 -1.24 4.30 -3.46
CA LYS A 24 -2.51 4.69 -2.81
C LYS A 24 -2.62 4.19 -1.37
N PHE A 25 -1.82 3.21 -0.98
CA PHE A 25 -1.86 2.55 0.31
C PHE A 25 -0.62 2.82 1.18
N ILE A 26 0.15 3.88 0.88
CA ILE A 26 1.23 4.39 1.74
C ILE A 26 0.94 5.79 2.23
N THR A 27 1.55 6.14 3.36
CA THR A 27 1.71 7.52 3.78
C THR A 27 2.82 8.21 2.98
N ILE A 28 2.87 9.53 3.05
CA ILE A 28 3.94 10.36 2.46
C ILE A 28 5.33 9.94 2.97
N GLN A 29 5.42 9.55 4.25
CA GLN A 29 6.62 8.99 4.89
C GLN A 29 7.01 7.59 4.39
N GLY A 30 6.22 7.00 3.50
CA GLY A 30 6.43 5.66 2.98
C GLY A 30 5.94 4.54 3.89
N LYS A 31 5.18 4.81 4.97
CA LYS A 31 4.62 3.76 5.85
C LYS A 31 3.36 3.14 5.22
N ILE A 32 3.13 1.85 5.40
CA ILE A 32 1.92 1.17 4.90
C ILE A 32 0.71 1.63 5.72
N LEU A 33 -0.40 1.97 5.06
CA LEU A 33 -1.63 2.38 5.75
C LEU A 33 -2.24 1.22 6.56
N PRO A 34 -2.75 1.51 7.78
CA PRO A 34 -3.40 0.49 8.60
C PRO A 34 -4.75 0.08 8.01
N LYS A 35 -5.18 -1.16 8.30
CA LYS A 35 -6.42 -1.75 7.77
C LYS A 35 -7.67 -0.87 8.00
N GLN A 36 -7.73 -0.19 9.15
CA GLN A 36 -8.85 0.68 9.52
C GLN A 36 -9.03 1.84 8.52
N MET A 37 -7.92 2.34 7.96
CA MET A 37 -7.94 3.41 6.96
C MET A 37 -8.13 2.87 5.54
N THR A 38 -7.54 1.70 5.23
CA THR A 38 -7.66 1.10 3.88
C THR A 38 -9.03 0.48 3.63
N LYS A 39 -9.76 0.10 4.69
CA LYS A 39 -11.06 -0.60 4.66
C LYS A 39 -11.05 -1.91 3.86
N LEU A 40 -9.87 -2.52 3.72
CA LEU A 40 -9.71 -3.81 3.03
C LEU A 40 -10.08 -4.99 3.92
N LYS A 41 -10.49 -6.10 3.29
CA LYS A 41 -10.64 -7.38 4.00
C LYS A 41 -9.29 -7.85 4.53
N SER A 42 -9.28 -8.62 5.62
CA SER A 42 -8.02 -9.11 6.24
C SER A 42 -7.13 -9.87 5.25
N LYS A 43 -7.71 -10.68 4.36
CA LYS A 43 -6.99 -11.40 3.30
C LYS A 43 -6.30 -10.45 2.32
N GLN A 44 -7.01 -9.41 1.88
CA GLN A 44 -6.48 -8.40 0.97
C GLN A 44 -5.37 -7.57 1.63
N GLN A 45 -5.54 -7.16 2.89
CA GLN A 45 -4.49 -6.42 3.62
C GLN A 45 -3.21 -7.24 3.78
N ARG A 46 -3.31 -8.56 4.02
CA ARG A 46 -2.16 -9.47 4.09
C ARG A 46 -1.44 -9.57 2.74
N LEU A 47 -2.19 -9.74 1.66
CA LEU A 47 -1.64 -9.76 0.29
C LEU A 47 -0.94 -8.45 -0.05
N LEU A 48 -1.61 -7.32 0.20
CA LEU A 48 -1.05 -5.98 0.02
C LEU A 48 0.25 -5.79 0.79
N THR A 49 0.30 -6.19 2.06
CA THR A 49 1.50 -6.10 2.88
C THR A 49 2.64 -6.97 2.34
N LYS A 50 2.34 -8.16 1.80
CA LYS A 50 3.33 -9.03 1.15
C LYS A 50 3.90 -8.35 -0.10
N SER A 51 3.03 -7.84 -0.97
CA SER A 51 3.42 -7.13 -2.20
C SER A 51 4.26 -5.89 -1.90
N PHE A 52 3.94 -5.13 -0.84
CA PHE A 52 4.76 -4.01 -0.38
C PHE A 52 6.16 -4.42 0.04
N LYS A 53 6.28 -5.48 0.85
CA LYS A 53 7.59 -5.97 1.30
C LYS A 53 8.43 -6.39 0.11
N GLN A 54 7.85 -7.10 -0.84
CA GLN A 54 8.54 -7.51 -2.06
C GLN A 54 8.96 -6.33 -2.94
N SER A 55 8.04 -5.36 -3.15
CA SER A 55 8.29 -4.14 -3.91
C SER A 55 9.44 -3.32 -3.30
N ARG A 56 9.52 -3.23 -1.97
CA ARG A 56 10.59 -2.55 -1.24
C ARG A 56 11.94 -3.26 -1.34
N ILE A 57 11.96 -4.60 -1.25
CA ILE A 57 13.20 -5.38 -1.41
C ILE A 57 13.81 -5.19 -2.80
N ILE A 58 12.96 -5.09 -3.83
CA ILE A 58 13.39 -4.87 -5.22
C ILE A 58 13.72 -3.40 -5.50
N GLY A 59 13.39 -2.48 -4.58
CA GLY A 59 13.69 -1.05 -4.73
C GLY A 59 12.65 -0.24 -5.49
N LEU A 60 11.46 -0.79 -5.77
CA LEU A 60 10.37 -0.07 -6.46
C LEU A 60 9.65 0.94 -5.55
N LEU A 61 9.70 0.72 -4.23
CA LEU A 61 9.10 1.60 -3.21
C LEU A 61 10.07 1.86 -2.06
N PRO A 62 10.06 3.07 -1.48
CA PRO A 62 10.93 3.39 -0.35
C PRO A 62 10.45 2.70 0.94
N PHE A 63 11.41 2.36 1.81
CA PHE A 63 11.13 1.91 3.18
C PHE A 63 10.68 3.07 4.07
N THR A 64 11.36 4.21 3.94
CA THR A 64 11.07 5.45 4.67
C THR A 64 11.38 6.64 3.76
N ASN A 65 10.48 7.60 3.67
CA ASN A 65 10.79 8.92 3.16
C ASN A 65 11.09 9.82 4.36
N LYS A 66 12.35 10.19 4.53
CA LYS A 66 12.74 11.27 5.44
C LYS A 66 12.44 12.57 4.71
N GLU A 67 11.26 13.13 4.92
CA GLU A 67 11.08 14.54 4.57
C GLU A 67 12.03 15.33 5.47
N LYS A 68 13.01 15.99 4.86
CA LYS A 68 13.87 16.96 5.51
C LYS A 68 13.00 18.18 5.79
N PHE A 69 12.41 18.24 6.98
CA PHE A 69 12.05 19.51 7.57
C PHE A 69 13.20 19.93 8.47
#